data_AF-A0A0A8F204-F1
#
_entry.id   AF-A0A0A8F204-F1
#
_cell.length_a   1.000
_cell.length_b   1.000
_cell.length_c   1.000
_cell.angle_alpha   90.00
_cell.angle_beta   90.00
_cell.angle_gamma   90.00
#
_symmetry.space_group_name_H-M   'P 1'
#
loop_
_entity.id
_entity.type
_entity.pdbx_description
1 polymer ?
#
loop_
_entity_poly.entity_id
_entity_poly.type
_entity_poly.pdbx_seq_one_letter_code
_entity_poly.pdbx_strand_id
1 'polypeptide(L)' 'MKAGRKTGKTRKAHRATPASRDDSGAIRAWAKEAGYTVSDRGRVPAEIREAYAKAH' A
#
# COMPACT_ATOMS: atom_id res chain seq x y z
N MET A 1 -39.46 11.17 14.87
CA MET A 1 -37.99 11.03 14.93
C MET A 1 -37.42 11.34 13.54
N LYS A 2 -36.45 12.26 13.47
CA LYS A 2 -35.96 12.91 12.23
C LYS A 2 -34.99 12.02 11.45
N ALA A 3 -34.97 12.24 10.13
CA ALA A 3 -34.40 11.42 9.06
C ALA A 3 -32.88 11.11 9.08
N GLY A 4 -32.52 9.95 8.50
CA GLY A 4 -31.65 9.88 7.32
C GLY A 4 -30.15 9.65 7.52
N ARG A 5 -29.66 8.47 7.11
CA ARG A 5 -28.85 8.31 5.88
C ARG A 5 -28.44 6.85 5.63
N LYS A 6 -28.83 6.35 4.46
CA LYS A 6 -28.28 5.17 3.78
C LYS A 6 -27.04 5.61 3.00
N THR A 7 -25.84 5.42 3.56
CA THR A 7 -24.54 5.62 2.91
C THR A 7 -23.49 5.05 3.84
N GLY A 8 -22.63 4.09 3.53
CA GLY A 8 -22.31 3.33 2.33
C GLY A 8 -21.24 2.35 2.79
N LYS A 9 -21.12 1.21 2.11
CA LYS A 9 -20.05 0.21 2.25
C LYS A 9 -18.78 0.83 2.82
N THR A 10 -18.50 0.58 4.11
CA THR A 10 -17.23 0.96 4.73
C THR A 10 -16.15 0.16 4.04
N ARG A 11 -15.65 0.70 2.92
CA ARG A 11 -14.37 0.29 2.36
C ARG A 11 -13.39 0.61 3.48
N LYS A 12 -13.09 -0.43 4.27
CA LYS A 12 -12.09 -0.46 5.31
C LYS A 12 -10.86 0.21 4.70
N ALA A 13 -10.70 1.50 4.99
CA ALA A 13 -9.51 2.22 4.64
C ALA A 13 -8.44 1.52 5.45
N HIS A 14 -7.72 0.63 4.78
CA HIS A 14 -6.60 -0.10 5.35
C HIS A 14 -5.61 0.98 5.74
N ARG A 15 -5.73 1.46 6.98
CA ARG A 15 -4.84 2.44 7.59
C ARG A 15 -3.47 1.82 7.48
N ALA A 16 -2.67 2.32 6.54
CA ALA A 16 -1.28 1.91 6.42
C ALA A 16 -0.64 2.30 7.75
N THR A 17 -0.27 1.28 8.53
CA THR A 17 0.48 1.47 9.77
C THR A 17 1.74 2.27 9.43
N PRO A 18 2.15 3.20 10.30
CA PRO A 18 3.31 4.07 10.04
C PRO A 18 4.58 3.27 9.71
N ALA A 19 4.76 2.10 10.34
CA ALA A 19 5.86 1.18 10.02
C ALA A 19 5.92 0.74 8.55
N SER A 20 4.77 0.66 7.86
CA SER A 20 4.76 0.27 6.45
C SER A 20 5.23 1.39 5.52
N ARG A 21 5.30 2.66 5.98
CA ARG A 21 5.66 3.81 5.12
C ARG A 21 7.17 3.93 4.90
N ASP A 22 7.98 3.70 5.92
CA ASP A 22 9.44 3.80 5.82
C ASP A 22 10.01 2.78 4.83
N ASP A 23 9.67 1.50 4.98
CA ASP A 23 10.14 0.45 4.07
C ASP A 23 9.59 0.62 2.64
N SER A 24 8.37 1.16 2.51
CA SER A 24 7.73 1.33 1.20
C SER A 24 8.49 2.29 0.27
N GLY A 25 9.28 3.23 0.82
CA GLY A 25 10.06 4.18 0.01
C GLY A 25 11.21 3.48 -0.71
N ALA A 26 12.05 2.76 0.04
CA ALA A 26 13.19 2.02 -0.47
C ALA A 26 12.75 0.88 -1.42
N ILE A 27 11.74 0.11 -1.02
CA ILE A 27 11.21 -0.97 -1.86
C ILE A 27 10.65 -0.41 -3.17
N ARG A 28 9.98 0.76 -3.17
CA ARG A 28 9.43 1.36 -4.40
C ARG A 28 10.54 1.81 -5.35
N ALA A 29 11.63 2.40 -4.85
CA ALA A 29 12.76 2.80 -5.68
C ALA A 29 13.40 1.59 -6.36
N TRP A 30 13.72 0.55 -5.59
CA TRP A 30 14.23 -0.71 -6.10
C TRP A 30 13.27 -1.36 -7.11
N ALA A 31 11.98 -1.37 -6.80
CA ALA A 31 10.96 -1.97 -7.66
C ALA A 31 10.83 -1.27 -9.01
N LYS A 32 10.89 0.07 -9.05
CA LYS A 32 10.89 0.83 -10.32
C LYS A 32 12.12 0.50 -11.16
N GLU A 33 13.29 0.39 -10.54
CA GLU A 33 14.55 0.04 -11.23
C GLU A 33 14.54 -1.40 -11.74
N ALA A 34 13.97 -2.33 -10.97
CA ALA A 34 13.82 -3.73 -11.34
C ALA A 34 12.65 -4.00 -12.32
N GLY A 35 11.90 -2.97 -12.74
CA GLY A 35 10.82 -3.08 -13.71
C GLY A 35 9.49 -3.60 -13.15
N TYR A 36 9.31 -3.63 -11.83
CA TYR A 36 8.05 -4.03 -11.21
C TYR A 36 7.01 -2.90 -11.23
N THR A 37 5.74 -3.30 -11.37
CA THR A 37 4.61 -2.35 -11.33
C THR A 37 4.27 -1.97 -9.88
N VAL A 38 4.89 -0.90 -9.40
CA VAL A 38 4.55 -0.26 -8.12
C VAL A 38 3.61 0.92 -8.31
N SER A 39 2.62 1.07 -7.42
CA SER A 39 1.80 2.28 -7.35
C SER A 39 2.66 3.49 -6.99
N ASP A 40 2.52 4.59 -7.75
CA ASP A 40 3.23 5.86 -7.51
C ASP A 40 3.02 6.42 -6.11
N ARG A 41 1.87 6.13 -5.50
CA ARG A 41 1.57 6.51 -4.12
C ARG A 41 0.88 5.38 -3.36
N GLY A 42 1.26 5.19 -2.10
CA GLY A 42 0.62 4.25 -1.18
C GLY A 42 1.40 2.97 -0.93
N ARG A 43 0.67 1.90 -0.61
CA ARG A 43 1.22 0.62 -0.14
C ARG A 43 1.89 -0.14 -1.30
N VAL A 44 3.10 -0.64 -1.08
CA VAL A 44 3.78 -1.52 -2.04
C VAL A 44 3.07 -2.89 -2.08
N PRO A 45 2.84 -3.48 -3.27
CA PRO A 45 2.32 -4.84 -3.41
C PRO A 45 3.14 -5.86 -2.61
N ALA A 46 2.47 -6.88 -2.08
CA ALA A 46 3.14 -7.93 -1.30
C ALA A 46 4.21 -8.66 -2.13
N GLU A 47 3.93 -8.95 -3.40
CA GLU A 47 4.87 -9.60 -4.33
C GLU A 47 6.21 -8.87 -4.42
N ILE A 48 6.18 -7.54 -4.43
CA ILE A 48 7.38 -6.70 -4.56
C ILE A 48 8.13 -6.66 -3.23
N ARG A 49 7.41 -6.57 -2.10
CA ARG A 49 8.01 -6.64 -0.77
C ARG A 49 8.72 -7.98 -0.55
N GLU A 50 8.11 -9.08 -0.98
CA GLU A 50 8.69 -10.42 -0.89
C GLU A 50 9.89 -10.57 -1.81
N ALA A 51 9.82 -10.07 -3.05
CA ALA A 51 10.94 -10.08 -3.97
C ALA A 51 12.12 -9.24 -3.44
N TYR A 52 11.85 -8.10 -2.80
CA TYR A 52 12.88 -7.29 -2.13
C TYR A 52 13.51 -8.03 -0.95
N ALA A 53 12.69 -8.63 -0.08
CA ALA A 53 13.16 -9.42 1.06
C ALA A 53 13.89 -10.72 0.67
N LYS A 54 13.78 -11.15 -0.60
CA LYS A 54 14.54 -12.28 -1.15
C LYS A 54 15.85 -11.83 -1.79
N ALA A 55 15.89 -10.59 -2.28
CA ALA A 55 17.08 -9.99 -2.89
C ALA A 55 17.99 -9.30 -1.85
N HIS A 56 17.54 -9.14 -0.61
CA HIS A 56 18.22 -8.47 0.50
C HIS A 56 18.14 -9.32 1.76
#